data_AF-A0A8B6LWS0-F1
#
_entry.id   AF-A0A8B6LWS0-F1
#
_cell.length_a   1.000
_cell.length_b   1.000
_cell.length_c   1.000
_cell.angle_alpha   90.00
_cell.angle_beta   90.00
_cell.angle_gamma   90.00
#
_symmetry.space_group_name_H-M   'P 1'
#
loop_
_entity.id
_entity.type
_entity.pdbx_description
1 polymer ?
#
loop_
_entity_poly.entity_id
_entity_poly.type
_entity_poly.pdbx_seq_one_letter_code
_entity_poly.pdbx_strand_id
1 'polypeptide(L)'
;MPDTTPCRGAGAPLDLEALENLANAATKGPWKVRSSPGLPSFVSAPRENPRHGYDIEVLGEDETQYSTRDADVAYIAAAQPQVVLELIRQLRDARRLHDML
;
A
#
# COMPACT_ATOMS: atom_id res chain seq x y z
N MET A 1 -15.44 -19.82 -19.78
CA MET A 1 -15.15 -20.34 -18.43
C MET A 1 -14.19 -19.34 -17.78
N PRO A 2 -14.51 -18.73 -16.62
CA PRO A 2 -13.51 -17.94 -15.90
C PRO A 2 -12.41 -18.88 -15.40
N ASP A 3 -11.16 -18.49 -15.62
CA ASP A 3 -9.98 -19.19 -15.15
C ASP A 3 -9.93 -19.10 -13.62
N THR A 4 -10.23 -20.22 -12.94
CA THR A 4 -10.23 -20.33 -11.49
C THR A 4 -8.86 -20.79 -10.97
N THR A 5 -7.76 -20.46 -11.64
CA THR A 5 -6.42 -20.75 -11.11
C THR A 5 -6.33 -20.08 -9.73
N PRO A 6 -6.28 -20.85 -8.63
CA PRO A 6 -6.20 -20.27 -7.30
C PRO A 6 -4.90 -19.49 -7.23
N CYS A 7 -4.96 -18.23 -6.78
CA CYS A 7 -3.78 -17.43 -6.50
C CYS A 7 -2.84 -18.29 -5.64
N ARG A 8 -1.67 -18.59 -6.18
CA ARG A 8 -0.63 -19.43 -5.58
C ARG A 8 -0.11 -18.73 -4.32
N GLY A 9 -0.83 -18.87 -3.21
CA GLY A 9 -0.57 -18.12 -1.97
C GLY A 9 -1.51 -18.41 -0.81
N ALA A 10 -2.67 -19.04 -1.05
CA ALA A 10 -3.58 -19.46 0.02
C ALA A 10 -2.99 -20.69 0.76
N GLY A 11 -2.11 -20.47 1.74
CA GLY A 11 -1.63 -21.54 2.64
C GLY A 11 -0.20 -21.40 3.16
N ALA A 12 0.60 -20.44 2.70
CA ALA A 12 1.90 -20.18 3.31
C ALA A 12 1.69 -19.45 4.67
N PRO A 13 2.41 -19.84 5.73
CA PRO A 13 2.39 -19.06 6.98
C PRO A 13 2.81 -17.62 6.68
N LEU A 14 2.09 -16.68 7.27
CA LEU A 14 2.33 -15.25 7.08
C LEU A 14 3.72 -14.89 7.61
N ASP A 15 4.62 -14.45 6.74
CA ASP A 15 5.95 -13.99 7.13
C ASP A 15 5.89 -12.58 7.71
N LEU A 16 5.88 -12.51 9.05
CA LEU A 16 5.81 -11.25 9.78
C LEU A 16 7.07 -10.39 9.62
N GLU A 17 8.24 -11.00 9.38
CA GLU A 17 9.48 -10.26 9.19
C GLU A 17 9.50 -9.59 7.81
N ALA A 18 9.10 -10.32 6.76
CA ALA A 18 8.95 -9.75 5.43
C ALA A 18 7.92 -8.60 5.42
N LEU A 19 6.79 -8.76 6.11
CA LEU A 19 5.78 -7.71 6.21
C LEU A 19 6.27 -6.48 6.97
N GLU A 20 7.03 -6.66 8.06
CA GLU A 20 7.62 -5.55 8.81
C GLU A 20 8.65 -4.79 7.96
N ASN A 21 9.50 -5.51 7.22
CA ASN A 21 10.48 -4.92 6.33
C ASN A 21 9.80 -4.11 5.21
N LEU A 22 8.74 -4.65 4.60
CA LEU A 22 7.94 -3.93 3.60
C LEU A 22 7.28 -2.68 4.19
N ALA A 23 6.67 -2.78 5.37
CA ALA A 23 6.00 -1.66 6.02
C ALA A 23 6.98 -0.57 6.45
N ASN A 24 8.20 -0.92 6.88
CA ASN A 24 9.26 0.03 7.20
C ASN A 24 9.86 0.70 5.96
N ALA A 25 9.98 -0.03 4.84
CA ALA A 25 10.47 0.51 3.58
C ALA A 25 9.44 1.41 2.87
N ALA A 26 8.14 1.20 3.12
CA ALA A 26 7.08 2.02 2.57
C ALA A 26 7.19 3.47 3.07
N THR A 27 7.02 4.44 2.16
CA THR A 27 6.96 5.85 2.56
C THR A 27 5.77 6.04 3.50
N LYS A 28 6.03 6.73 4.62
CA LYS A 28 5.01 7.00 5.65
C LYS A 28 3.94 7.92 5.06
N GLY A 29 2.71 7.41 4.95
CA GLY A 29 1.52 8.19 4.61
C GLY A 29 1.13 9.20 5.72
N PRO A 30 0.00 9.92 5.60
CA PRO A 30 -1.13 9.61 4.72
C PRO A 30 -1.01 10.16 3.30
N TRP A 31 -1.02 9.27 2.33
CA TRP A 31 -1.13 9.62 0.92
C TRP A 31 -2.52 10.19 0.61
N LYS A 32 -2.59 11.16 -0.30
CA LYS A 32 -3.84 11.80 -0.73
C LYS A 32 -4.00 11.67 -2.23
N VAL A 33 -5.18 11.22 -2.64
CA VAL A 33 -5.60 11.29 -4.04
C VAL A 33 -5.80 12.75 -4.42
N ARG A 34 -5.24 13.14 -5.56
CA ARG A 34 -5.56 14.39 -6.23
C ARG A 34 -6.06 14.07 -7.63
N SER A 35 -7.26 14.53 -7.94
CA SER A 35 -7.86 14.39 -9.27
C SER A 35 -8.64 15.66 -9.61
N SER A 36 -8.73 15.94 -10.91
CA SER A 36 -9.52 17.04 -11.47
C SER A 36 -10.31 16.51 -12.67
N PRO A 37 -11.54 17.00 -12.92
CA PRO A 37 -12.33 16.55 -14.06
C PRO A 37 -11.56 16.72 -15.38
N GLY A 38 -11.43 15.63 -16.14
CA GLY A 38 -10.71 15.63 -17.42
C GLY A 38 -9.19 15.61 -17.33
N LEU A 39 -8.60 15.47 -16.13
CA LEU A 39 -7.16 15.31 -15.92
C LEU A 39 -6.84 13.96 -15.26
N PRO A 40 -5.63 13.43 -15.48
CA PRO A 40 -5.07 12.30 -14.74
C PRO A 40 -5.21 12.44 -13.21
N SER A 41 -5.39 11.31 -12.52
CA SER A 41 -5.37 11.24 -11.05
C SER A 41 -3.94 10.95 -10.54
N PHE A 42 -3.63 11.41 -9.33
CA PHE A 42 -2.30 11.25 -8.73
C PHE A 42 -2.41 10.88 -7.25
N VAL A 43 -1.35 10.26 -6.70
CA VAL A 43 -1.15 10.18 -5.25
C VAL A 43 -0.06 11.17 -4.82
N SER A 44 -0.30 11.83 -3.70
CA SER A 44 0.61 12.82 -3.12
C SER A 44 0.85 12.53 -1.64
N ALA A 45 2.09 12.60 -1.17
CA ALA A 45 2.41 12.48 0.25
C ALA A 45 2.04 13.77 1.01
N PRO A 46 1.84 13.72 2.35
CA PRO A 46 1.67 14.93 3.16
C PRO A 46 2.90 15.83 3.02
N ARG A 47 2.66 17.13 2.81
CA ARG A 47 3.74 18.11 2.62
C ARG A 47 4.20 18.64 3.97
N GLU A 48 5.50 18.56 4.26
CA GLU A 48 6.13 19.38 5.32
C GLU A 48 6.33 20.83 4.85
N ASN A 49 6.64 21.03 3.56
CA ASN A 49 6.75 22.34 2.92
C ASN A 49 5.85 22.41 1.67
N PRO A 50 4.90 23.36 1.58
CA PRO A 50 3.96 23.46 0.45
C PRO A 50 4.61 23.69 -0.93
N ARG A 51 5.85 24.21 -0.96
CA ARG A 51 6.56 24.63 -2.18
C ARG A 51 7.41 23.54 -2.83
N HIS A 52 7.64 22.42 -2.14
CA HIS A 52 8.39 21.28 -2.66
C HIS A 52 7.50 20.05 -2.58
N GLY A 53 6.70 19.84 -3.61
CA GLY A 53 5.85 18.65 -3.75
C GLY A 53 6.39 17.77 -4.87
N TYR A 54 6.56 16.50 -4.57
CA TYR A 54 6.62 15.46 -5.58
C TYR A 54 5.27 14.77 -5.58
N ASP A 55 4.57 14.82 -6.71
CA ASP A 55 3.37 14.02 -6.96
C ASP A 55 3.82 12.77 -7.74
N ILE A 56 3.22 11.61 -7.43
CA ILE A 56 3.52 10.37 -8.15
C ILE A 56 2.36 10.08 -9.09
N GLU A 57 2.69 10.05 -10.38
CA GLU A 57 1.78 9.59 -11.43
C GLU A 57 1.83 8.07 -11.52
N VAL A 58 0.67 7.43 -11.40
CA VAL A 58 0.53 5.97 -11.50
C VAL A 58 -0.05 5.64 -12.87
N LEU A 59 0.87 5.34 -13.80
CA LEU A 59 0.55 5.03 -15.19
C LEU A 59 0.31 3.54 -15.37
N GLY A 60 -0.69 3.18 -16.16
CA GLY A 60 -0.82 1.83 -16.67
C GLY A 60 0.11 1.63 -17.86
N GLU A 61 0.89 0.55 -17.87
CA GLU A 61 1.50 0.07 -19.11
C GLU A 61 0.40 -0.50 -20.01
N ASP A 62 -0.12 0.31 -20.92
CA ASP A 62 -0.67 -0.18 -22.18
C ASP A 62 -0.33 0.82 -23.29
N GLU A 63 -0.29 0.33 -24.53
CA GLU A 63 0.18 1.04 -25.72
C GLU A 63 -0.77 2.20 -26.15
N THR A 64 -1.70 2.65 -25.29
CA THR A 64 -2.88 3.42 -25.69
C THR A 64 -2.94 4.89 -25.24
N GLN A 65 -1.82 5.47 -24.80
CA GLN A 65 -1.78 6.88 -24.31
C GLN A 65 -2.59 7.06 -23.00
N TYR A 66 -2.15 6.35 -21.96
CA TYR A 66 -2.21 6.69 -20.52
C TYR A 66 -3.47 7.37 -19.96
N SER A 67 -4.54 6.60 -19.75
CA SER A 67 -5.45 6.90 -18.65
C SER A 67 -4.80 6.46 -17.34
N THR A 68 -4.72 7.34 -16.34
CA THR A 68 -4.34 6.94 -14.98
C THR A 68 -5.17 5.75 -14.52
N ARG A 69 -4.55 4.78 -13.84
CA ARG A 69 -5.29 3.72 -13.16
C ARG A 69 -5.84 4.24 -11.84
N ASP A 70 -7.04 4.83 -11.87
CA ASP A 70 -7.72 5.38 -10.69
C ASP A 70 -7.82 4.36 -9.54
N ALA A 71 -7.99 3.07 -9.86
CA ALA A 71 -7.99 1.99 -8.88
C ALA A 71 -6.64 1.84 -8.16
N ASP A 72 -5.52 1.94 -8.87
CA ASP A 72 -4.18 1.83 -8.28
C ASP A 72 -3.86 3.07 -7.43
N VAL A 73 -4.28 4.24 -7.89
CA VAL A 73 -4.20 5.50 -7.13
C VAL A 73 -4.99 5.38 -5.81
N ALA A 74 -6.22 4.88 -5.86
CA ALA A 74 -7.03 4.66 -4.67
C ALA A 74 -6.40 3.61 -3.73
N TYR A 75 -5.86 2.52 -4.29
CA TYR A 75 -5.19 1.47 -3.52
C TYR A 75 -3.96 2.00 -2.77
N ILE A 76 -3.07 2.72 -3.47
CA ILE A 76 -1.88 3.32 -2.86
C ILE A 76 -2.27 4.37 -1.81
N ALA A 77 -3.30 5.18 -2.08
CA ALA A 77 -3.77 6.19 -1.13
C ALA A 77 -4.31 5.59 0.18
N ALA A 78 -4.90 4.39 0.11
CA ALA A 78 -5.41 3.67 1.26
C ALA A 78 -4.32 2.99 2.12
N ALA A 79 -3.07 2.93 1.64
CA ALA A 79 -1.98 2.25 2.33
C ALA A 79 -1.66 2.90 3.68
N GLN A 80 -1.60 2.07 4.73
CA GLN A 80 -1.31 2.49 6.11
C GLN A 80 -0.22 1.60 6.74
N PRO A 81 1.05 1.78 6.38
CA PRO A 81 2.15 0.94 6.90
C PRO A 81 2.24 0.92 8.43
N GLN A 82 1.89 2.03 9.09
CA GLN A 82 1.84 2.14 10.56
C GLN A 82 0.85 1.17 11.22
N VAL A 83 -0.28 0.90 10.57
CA VAL A 83 -1.28 -0.06 11.09
C VAL A 83 -0.74 -1.49 11.00
N VAL A 84 -0.02 -1.80 9.92
CA VAL A 84 0.64 -3.10 9.74
C VAL A 84 1.72 -3.32 10.82
N LEU A 85 2.57 -2.32 11.06
CA LEU A 85 3.60 -2.38 12.10
C LEU A 85 3.00 -2.61 13.49
N GLU A 86 1.93 -1.88 13.82
CA GLU A 86 1.24 -2.03 15.10
C GLU A 86 0.58 -3.41 15.25
N LEU A 87 -0.02 -3.95 14.18
CA LEU A 87 -0.56 -5.31 14.18
C LEU A 87 0.53 -6.37 14.40
N ILE A 88 1.69 -6.23 13.73
CA ILE A 88 2.83 -7.14 13.91
C ILE A 88 3.31 -7.11 15.36
N ARG A 89 3.39 -5.91 15.96
CA ARG A 89 3.76 -5.74 17.37
C ARG A 89 2.79 -6.51 18.29
N GLN A 90 1.48 -6.32 18.10
CA GLN A 90 0.45 -7.00 18.91
C GLN A 90 0.50 -8.53 18.76
N LEU A 91 0.73 -9.05 17.56
CA LEU A 91 0.87 -10.50 17.32
C LEU A 91 2.09 -11.09 18.05
N ARG A 92 3.22 -10.39 18.05
CA ARG A 92 4.42 -10.79 18.79
C ARG A 92 4.21 -10.75 20.30
N ASP A 93 3.50 -9.74 20.81
CA ASP A 93 3.14 -9.64 22.22
C ASP A 93 2.24 -10.80 22.66
N ALA A 94 1.20 -11.10 21.87
CA ALA A 94 0.28 -12.21 22.14
C ALA A 94 1.00 -13.57 22.16
N ARG A 95 1.95 -13.78 21.23
CA ARG A 95 2.75 -15.02 21.20
C ARG A 95 3.64 -15.16 22.43
N ARG A 96 4.33 -14.08 22.82
CA ARG A 96 5.15 -14.07 24.05
C ARG A 96 4.33 -14.37 25.29
N LEU A 97 3.11 -13.82 25.40
CA LEU A 97 2.21 -14.11 26.51
C LEU A 97 1.78 -15.59 26.52
N HIS A 98 1.48 -16.15 25.34
CA HIS A 98 1.10 -17.55 25.20
C HIS A 98 2.23 -18.51 25.60
N ASP A 99 3.47 -18.20 25.21
CA ASP A 99 4.65 -19.03 25.52
C ASP A 99 5.05 -18.99 27.01
N MET A 100 4.47 -18.06 27.80
CA MET A 100 4.71 -17.93 29.26
C MET A 100 3.67 -18.68 30.13
N LEU A 101 2.58 -19.18 29.54
CA LEU A 101 1.52 -19.96 30.20
C LEU A 101 1.77 -21.46 30.04
#